data_AF-A0A178BCX3-F1
#
_entry.id   AF-A0A178BCX3-F1
#
_cell.length_a   1.000
_cell.length_b   1.000
_cell.length_c   1.000
_cell.angle_alpha   90.00
_cell.angle_beta   90.00
_cell.angle_gamma   90.00
#
_symmetry.space_group_name_H-M   'P 1'
#
loop_
_entity.id
_entity.type
_entity.pdbx_description
1 polymer ?
#
loop_
_entity_poly.entity_id
_entity_poly.type
_entity_poly.pdbx_seq_one_letter_code
_entity_poly.pdbx_strand_id
1 'polypeptide(L)'
;MSEATRPKYDNLPGIDTAPDIYETPELAEDVSTIQASTVVSEDDDAALDRQRFQTDQARSRFQPSRVDAQGVDFSDNIAAQRRSYRTSTRDRRRRGEILGHDSEDENEAFIEKLARVKREAMELQREYNQGLAAGNKLKTEEMDPLRTIESISNEVDSIYAARRGGIRGPEAQLDRTVQKFKEYKPFEPSPLITQAIAKAPPLPGTQIQKGQLDHVLSQASDFDKRITELENSLGLNGNTMPDISPESTFPVFTQLKSFEQTLSILGEASANNLEGSIQHIKKLTAEAEQLKASREDAARTGSASYDDDEAAYPDREAKINALYGTLPAIDKLSPILPIMLERLRTLRLIHTSAWQADEVLDELELRQSKQENEIMNWQRQLEIMEKRMQQATEVMHGNMKTIGTDVKNFEARVEKLLNEQQAQ
;
A
#
# COMPACT_ATOMS: atom_id res chain seq x y z
N MET A 1 51.75 -17.69 2.25
CA MET A 1 51.43 -16.36 2.80
C MET A 1 51.14 -16.56 4.27
N SER A 2 51.97 -16.02 5.16
CA SER A 2 51.73 -16.11 6.60
C SER A 2 50.55 -15.22 6.96
N GLU A 3 49.49 -15.81 7.50
CA GLU A 3 48.27 -15.12 7.88
C GLU A 3 48.55 -14.04 8.94
N ALA A 4 47.83 -12.92 8.86
CA ALA A 4 47.96 -11.82 9.79
C ALA A 4 47.55 -12.25 11.21
N THR A 5 48.36 -11.91 12.21
CA THR A 5 48.11 -12.18 13.63
C THR A 5 46.72 -11.68 14.03
N ARG A 6 45.88 -12.56 14.59
CA ARG A 6 44.52 -12.22 15.04
C ARG A 6 44.55 -11.91 16.55
N PRO A 7 44.63 -10.62 16.97
CA PRO A 7 44.90 -10.23 18.37
C PRO A 7 43.85 -10.70 19.38
N LYS A 8 42.65 -11.10 18.91
CA LYS A 8 41.59 -11.66 19.75
C LYS A 8 41.91 -13.08 20.26
N TYR A 9 42.74 -13.84 19.53
CA TYR A 9 42.97 -15.26 19.78
C TYR A 9 44.38 -15.58 20.29
N ASP A 10 45.32 -14.63 20.21
CA ASP A 10 46.73 -14.81 20.60
C ASP A 10 46.95 -15.18 22.09
N ASN A 11 45.98 -14.84 22.96
CA ASN A 11 46.06 -15.15 24.40
C ASN A 11 45.52 -16.54 24.77
N LEU A 12 44.96 -17.30 23.81
CA LEU A 12 44.43 -18.64 24.07
C LEU A 12 45.51 -19.70 23.76
N PRO A 13 45.89 -20.55 24.73
CA PRO A 13 46.81 -21.64 24.46
C PRO A 13 46.13 -22.71 23.58
N GLY A 14 46.80 -23.13 22.50
CA GLY A 14 46.34 -24.21 21.62
C GLY A 14 45.52 -23.78 20.40
N ILE A 15 45.61 -22.51 19.96
CA ILE A 15 45.04 -22.09 18.67
C ILE A 15 45.89 -22.68 17.54
N ASP A 16 45.22 -23.36 16.61
CA ASP A 16 45.81 -23.96 15.41
C ASP A 16 46.17 -22.85 14.40
N THR A 17 47.38 -22.93 13.83
CA THR A 17 47.90 -22.03 12.78
C THR A 17 47.91 -22.70 11.41
N ALA A 18 47.28 -23.87 11.28
CA ALA A 18 46.98 -24.51 10.02
C ALA A 18 46.16 -23.60 9.08
N PRO A 19 46.20 -23.84 7.76
CA PRO A 19 45.36 -23.11 6.82
C PRO A 19 43.87 -23.25 7.17
N ASP A 20 43.16 -22.12 7.17
CA ASP A 20 41.73 -22.01 7.50
C ASP A 20 40.82 -22.89 6.62
N ILE A 21 41.22 -23.16 5.37
CA ILE A 21 40.43 -23.89 4.37
C ILE A 21 41.32 -24.93 3.69
N TYR A 22 40.90 -26.21 3.78
CA TYR A 22 41.46 -27.31 3.01
C TYR A 22 40.49 -27.68 1.90
N GLU A 23 40.67 -27.07 0.73
CA GLU A 23 39.85 -27.34 -0.46
C GLU A 23 40.60 -28.17 -1.50
N THR A 24 39.85 -28.96 -2.27
CA THR A 24 40.35 -29.58 -3.49
C THR A 24 40.62 -28.48 -4.53
N PRO A 25 41.68 -28.58 -5.34
CA PRO A 25 41.96 -27.57 -6.37
C PRO A 25 40.74 -27.40 -7.27
N GLU A 26 40.37 -26.16 -7.52
CA GLU A 26 39.22 -25.79 -8.36
C GLU A 26 39.40 -26.45 -9.74
N LEU A 27 38.60 -27.49 -10.00
CA LEU A 27 38.49 -28.06 -11.33
C LEU A 27 37.76 -27.02 -12.17
N ALA A 28 38.26 -26.71 -13.36
CA ALA A 28 37.59 -25.80 -14.29
C ALA A 28 36.32 -26.47 -14.85
N GLU A 29 35.28 -26.61 -14.03
CA GLU A 29 33.96 -27.13 -14.41
C GLU A 29 33.26 -26.21 -15.43
N ASP A 30 33.77 -24.98 -15.58
CA ASP A 30 33.20 -23.92 -16.42
C ASP A 30 33.64 -23.93 -17.90
N VAL A 31 34.50 -24.87 -18.34
CA VAL A 31 34.88 -24.96 -19.77
C VAL A 31 33.93 -25.87 -20.57
N SER A 32 33.04 -26.61 -19.91
CA SER A 32 32.13 -27.53 -20.62
C SER A 32 30.83 -27.83 -19.87
N THR A 33 30.06 -26.79 -19.58
CA THR A 33 28.61 -26.96 -19.36
C THR A 33 27.88 -26.31 -20.52
N ILE A 34 27.53 -27.12 -21.52
CA ILE A 34 26.41 -26.81 -22.40
C ILE A 34 25.21 -26.59 -21.46
N GLN A 35 24.68 -25.37 -21.44
CA GLN A 35 23.53 -25.02 -20.61
C GLN A 35 22.36 -25.97 -20.92
N ALA A 36 22.15 -26.98 -20.07
CA ALA A 36 21.06 -27.93 -20.20
C ALA A 36 19.70 -27.35 -19.75
N SER A 37 19.58 -26.03 -19.61
CA SER A 37 18.39 -25.35 -19.09
C SER A 37 17.70 -24.42 -20.10
N THR A 38 18.30 -24.14 -21.26
CA THR A 38 17.56 -23.59 -22.40
C THR A 38 17.02 -24.75 -23.21
N VAL A 39 15.86 -25.24 -22.76
CA VAL A 39 14.79 -25.82 -23.57
C VAL A 39 15.20 -25.97 -25.03
N VAL A 40 15.60 -27.18 -25.44
CA VAL A 40 15.49 -27.60 -26.82
C VAL A 40 13.99 -27.62 -27.10
N SER A 41 13.43 -26.45 -27.42
CA SER A 41 12.10 -26.38 -27.98
C SER A 41 12.23 -27.01 -29.35
N GLU A 42 11.46 -28.07 -29.58
CA GLU A 42 11.25 -28.67 -30.89
C GLU A 42 10.61 -27.58 -31.77
N ASP A 43 11.42 -26.66 -32.31
CA ASP A 43 10.96 -25.43 -32.97
C ASP A 43 10.50 -25.64 -34.41
N ASP A 44 10.62 -26.88 -34.91
CA ASP A 44 10.39 -27.24 -36.31
C ASP A 44 9.21 -28.22 -36.52
N ASP A 45 8.20 -28.21 -35.64
CA ASP A 45 6.96 -28.96 -35.88
C ASP A 45 6.05 -28.25 -36.90
N ALA A 46 6.11 -28.66 -38.17
CA ALA A 46 5.28 -28.12 -39.25
C ALA A 46 3.75 -28.32 -39.05
N ALA A 47 3.32 -29.06 -38.03
CA ALA A 47 1.92 -29.27 -37.69
C ALA A 47 1.32 -28.19 -36.77
N LEU A 48 2.14 -27.32 -36.18
CA LEU A 48 1.71 -26.31 -35.21
C LEU A 48 1.89 -24.89 -35.78
N ASP A 49 0.78 -24.15 -35.94
CA ASP A 49 0.84 -22.71 -36.29
C ASP A 49 1.19 -21.89 -35.03
N ARG A 50 2.48 -21.56 -34.87
CA ARG A 50 3.01 -20.78 -33.75
C ARG A 50 2.92 -19.29 -34.07
N GLN A 51 1.73 -18.72 -34.01
CA GLN A 51 1.57 -17.27 -34.10
C GLN A 51 2.09 -16.59 -32.84
N ARG A 52 3.08 -15.71 -32.98
CA ARG A 52 3.60 -14.92 -31.86
C ARG A 52 2.50 -14.01 -31.32
N PHE A 53 2.16 -14.18 -30.05
CA PHE A 53 1.14 -13.36 -29.40
C PHE A 53 1.64 -11.91 -29.25
N GLN A 54 1.10 -11.01 -30.06
CA GLN A 54 1.39 -9.58 -29.98
C GLN A 54 0.40 -8.91 -29.03
N THR A 55 0.81 -8.75 -27.77
CA THR A 55 0.00 -8.19 -26.67
C THR A 55 -0.60 -6.84 -27.02
N ASP A 56 0.15 -5.96 -27.69
CA ASP A 56 -0.29 -4.59 -27.99
C ASP A 56 -1.36 -4.56 -29.09
N GLN A 57 -1.20 -5.40 -30.12
CA GLN A 57 -2.23 -5.57 -31.14
C GLN A 57 -3.49 -6.22 -30.57
N ALA A 58 -3.34 -7.22 -29.70
CA ALA A 58 -4.47 -7.80 -29.00
C ALA A 58 -5.18 -6.75 -28.12
N ARG A 59 -4.43 -5.94 -27.36
CA ARG A 59 -4.97 -4.90 -26.48
C ARG A 59 -5.79 -3.87 -27.26
N SER A 60 -5.26 -3.36 -28.37
CA SER A 60 -6.00 -2.41 -29.24
C SER A 60 -7.29 -3.00 -29.81
N ARG A 61 -7.30 -4.30 -30.16
CA ARG A 61 -8.50 -5.00 -30.66
C ARG A 61 -9.60 -5.11 -29.59
N PHE A 62 -9.24 -5.35 -28.32
CA PHE A 62 -10.21 -5.57 -27.24
C PHE A 62 -10.54 -4.32 -26.42
N GLN A 63 -9.72 -3.26 -26.46
CA GLN A 63 -9.96 -1.99 -25.76
C GLN A 63 -11.36 -1.37 -25.97
N PRO A 64 -11.98 -1.38 -27.17
CA PRO A 64 -13.31 -0.79 -27.35
C PRO A 64 -14.47 -1.69 -26.89
N SER A 65 -14.21 -2.96 -26.53
CA SER A 65 -15.24 -3.88 -26.06
C SER A 65 -15.46 -3.70 -24.56
N ARG A 66 -16.70 -3.47 -24.14
CA ARG A 66 -17.10 -3.48 -22.73
C ARG A 66 -17.99 -4.69 -22.46
N VAL A 67 -17.72 -5.38 -21.36
CA VAL A 67 -18.46 -6.58 -20.95
C VAL A 67 -19.37 -6.21 -19.80
N ASP A 68 -20.67 -6.49 -19.94
CA ASP A 68 -21.63 -6.41 -18.85
C ASP A 68 -21.76 -7.79 -18.18
N ALA A 69 -21.62 -7.80 -16.86
CA ALA A 69 -21.67 -8.98 -16.01
C ALA A 69 -22.88 -9.00 -15.07
N GLN A 70 -23.78 -8.01 -15.14
CA GLN A 70 -24.95 -7.97 -14.26
C GLN A 70 -25.95 -9.07 -14.63
N GLY A 71 -26.30 -9.89 -13.63
CA GLY A 71 -27.28 -10.96 -13.78
C GLY A 71 -26.82 -12.18 -14.58
N VAL A 72 -25.51 -12.36 -14.75
CA VAL A 72 -24.93 -13.59 -15.31
C VAL A 72 -24.97 -14.67 -14.23
N ASP A 73 -25.68 -15.76 -14.51
CA ASP A 73 -25.82 -16.90 -13.61
C ASP A 73 -25.28 -18.14 -14.32
N PHE A 74 -24.22 -18.73 -13.75
CA PHE A 74 -23.62 -20.00 -14.19
C PHE A 74 -24.04 -21.16 -13.30
N SER A 75 -24.92 -20.95 -12.32
CA SER A 75 -25.60 -22.08 -11.71
C SER A 75 -26.37 -22.77 -12.84
N ASP A 76 -26.13 -24.07 -13.03
CA ASP A 76 -26.55 -24.88 -14.18
C ASP A 76 -28.08 -25.14 -14.17
N ASN A 77 -28.85 -24.11 -13.83
CA ASN A 77 -30.26 -24.14 -13.56
C ASN A 77 -31.01 -23.99 -14.89
N ILE A 78 -31.45 -25.14 -15.42
CA ILE A 78 -32.05 -25.29 -16.76
C ILE A 78 -33.33 -24.45 -16.96
N ALA A 79 -33.96 -23.98 -15.88
CA ALA A 79 -35.19 -23.18 -15.91
C ALA A 79 -34.98 -21.71 -16.28
N ALA A 80 -33.77 -21.15 -16.11
CA ALA A 80 -33.47 -19.78 -16.49
C ALA A 80 -32.76 -19.76 -17.85
N GLN A 81 -33.26 -18.94 -18.79
CA GLN A 81 -32.58 -18.70 -20.08
C GLN A 81 -31.12 -18.34 -19.81
N ARG A 82 -30.18 -19.18 -20.26
CA ARG A 82 -28.74 -19.07 -19.98
C ARG A 82 -28.26 -17.64 -20.22
N ARG A 83 -28.04 -16.89 -19.12
CA ARG A 83 -27.55 -15.50 -19.19
C ARG A 83 -26.03 -15.55 -19.31
N SER A 84 -25.52 -15.35 -20.53
CA SER A 84 -24.09 -15.22 -20.77
C SER A 84 -23.64 -13.76 -20.63
N TYR A 85 -22.32 -13.55 -20.46
CA TYR A 85 -21.72 -12.23 -20.59
C TYR A 85 -22.17 -11.55 -21.89
N ARG A 86 -22.60 -10.29 -21.79
CA ARG A 86 -23.00 -9.49 -22.95
C ARG A 86 -21.90 -8.48 -23.24
N THR A 87 -21.32 -8.55 -24.43
CA THR A 87 -20.33 -7.56 -24.88
C THR A 87 -21.05 -6.49 -25.71
N SER A 88 -20.82 -5.21 -25.37
CA SER A 88 -21.29 -4.09 -26.17
C SER A 88 -20.09 -3.31 -26.68
N THR A 89 -20.03 -3.10 -27.99
CA THR A 89 -19.07 -2.19 -28.61
C THR A 89 -19.73 -0.84 -28.85
N ARG A 90 -18.96 0.24 -28.66
CA ARG A 90 -19.46 1.62 -28.78
C ARG A 90 -20.11 1.92 -30.14
N ASP A 91 -19.69 1.24 -31.20
CA ASP A 91 -20.25 1.40 -32.55
C ASP A 91 -21.67 0.83 -32.70
N ARG A 92 -22.06 -0.17 -31.90
CA ARG A 92 -23.43 -0.71 -31.93
C ARG A 92 -24.46 0.21 -31.27
N ARG A 93 -24.05 1.12 -30.39
CA ARG A 93 -24.95 2.10 -29.75
C ARG A 93 -25.43 3.21 -30.71
N ARG A 94 -24.77 3.41 -31.86
CA ARG A 94 -25.22 4.36 -32.90
C ARG A 94 -26.33 3.80 -33.79
N ARG A 95 -26.65 2.51 -33.69
CA ARG A 95 -27.71 1.84 -34.46
C ARG A 95 -28.90 1.46 -33.55
N GLY A 96 -29.40 2.43 -32.78
CA GLY A 96 -30.82 2.57 -32.40
C GLY A 96 -31.65 1.39 -31.85
N GLU A 97 -31.08 0.30 -31.35
CA GLU A 97 -31.84 -0.76 -30.68
C GLU A 97 -31.52 -0.79 -29.18
N ILE A 98 -32.35 -0.10 -28.39
CA ILE A 98 -32.46 -0.30 -26.95
C ILE A 98 -33.94 -0.60 -26.67
N LEU A 99 -34.27 -1.89 -26.59
CA LEU A 99 -35.50 -2.37 -25.94
C LEU A 99 -35.20 -2.54 -24.45
N GLY A 100 -35.87 -1.77 -23.60
CA GLY A 100 -35.83 -1.93 -22.15
C GLY A 100 -36.41 -0.69 -21.46
N HIS A 101 -37.64 -0.81 -21.00
CA HIS A 101 -38.33 0.20 -20.19
C HIS A 101 -37.85 0.04 -18.75
N ASP A 102 -37.06 0.98 -18.25
CA ASP A 102 -36.64 1.02 -16.84
C ASP A 102 -37.83 1.46 -15.98
N SER A 103 -38.37 0.54 -15.18
CA SER A 103 -39.38 0.82 -14.17
C SER A 103 -38.67 1.19 -12.86
N GLU A 104 -38.64 2.48 -12.55
CA GLU A 104 -38.18 3.03 -11.26
C GLU A 104 -39.27 2.85 -10.21
N ASP A 105 -39.27 1.74 -9.47
CA ASP A 105 -40.00 1.59 -8.21
C ASP A 105 -38.99 1.29 -7.09
N GLU A 106 -38.42 2.34 -6.51
CA GLU A 106 -37.59 2.24 -5.30
C GLU A 106 -38.47 2.10 -4.04
N ASN A 107 -38.07 1.22 -3.13
CA ASN A 107 -38.80 0.87 -1.91
C ASN A 107 -38.81 2.01 -0.86
N GLU A 108 -39.90 2.76 -0.74
CA GLU A 108 -40.03 3.84 0.27
C GLU A 108 -40.03 3.32 1.74
N ALA A 109 -39.43 4.12 2.65
CA ALA A 109 -39.34 3.82 4.08
C ALA A 109 -40.68 4.06 4.83
N PHE A 110 -40.94 3.33 5.93
CA PHE A 110 -42.22 3.35 6.67
C PHE A 110 -42.66 4.75 7.15
N ILE A 111 -41.71 5.61 7.52
CA ILE A 111 -41.98 6.98 7.96
C ILE A 111 -42.48 7.84 6.79
N GLU A 112 -41.89 7.65 5.61
CA GLU A 112 -42.28 8.35 4.38
C GLU A 112 -43.68 7.87 3.94
N LYS A 113 -43.94 6.56 4.03
CA LYS A 113 -45.27 5.98 3.79
C LYS A 113 -46.34 6.57 4.72
N LEU A 114 -46.07 6.68 6.02
CA LEU A 114 -47.02 7.26 6.99
C LEU A 114 -47.26 8.75 6.75
N ALA A 115 -46.21 9.51 6.40
CA ALA A 115 -46.34 10.92 6.05
C ALA A 115 -47.12 11.12 4.73
N ARG A 116 -46.94 10.22 3.76
CA ARG A 116 -47.70 10.21 2.50
C ARG A 116 -49.18 9.92 2.76
N VAL A 117 -49.50 8.86 3.52
CA VAL A 117 -50.89 8.51 3.88
C VAL A 117 -51.58 9.65 4.63
N LYS A 118 -50.87 10.36 5.52
CA LYS A 118 -51.42 11.56 6.18
C LYS A 118 -51.74 12.67 5.17
N ARG A 119 -50.91 12.86 4.16
CA ARG A 119 -51.14 13.85 3.09
C ARG A 119 -52.31 13.44 2.21
N GLU A 120 -52.36 12.18 1.79
CA GLU A 120 -53.46 11.60 1.00
C GLU A 120 -54.79 11.67 1.76
N ALA A 121 -54.82 11.39 3.06
CA ALA A 121 -56.03 11.52 3.88
C ALA A 121 -56.51 12.99 3.99
N MET A 122 -55.59 13.95 4.12
CA MET A 122 -55.93 15.38 4.09
C MET A 122 -56.40 15.85 2.71
N GLU A 123 -55.86 15.28 1.64
CA GLU A 123 -56.28 15.55 0.26
C GLU A 123 -57.70 15.02 0.00
N LEU A 124 -57.97 13.77 0.40
CA LEU A 124 -59.31 13.18 0.33
C LEU A 124 -60.34 13.97 1.15
N GLN A 125 -59.97 14.47 2.33
CA GLN A 125 -60.85 15.33 3.13
C GLN A 125 -61.17 16.66 2.41
N ARG A 126 -60.20 17.25 1.70
CA ARG A 126 -60.40 18.47 0.91
C ARG A 126 -61.29 18.21 -0.30
N GLU A 127 -61.06 17.11 -1.02
CA GLU A 127 -61.88 16.72 -2.17
C GLU A 127 -63.33 16.45 -1.75
N TYR A 128 -63.55 15.78 -0.62
CA TYR A 128 -64.88 15.56 -0.07
C TYR A 128 -65.59 16.87 0.27
N ASN A 129 -64.89 17.81 0.92
CA ASN A 129 -65.44 19.13 1.24
C ASN A 129 -65.73 19.98 0.00
N GLN A 130 -64.90 19.88 -1.05
CA GLN A 130 -65.13 20.54 -2.34
C GLN A 130 -66.33 19.92 -3.08
N GLY A 131 -66.50 18.60 -3.02
CA GLY A 131 -67.67 17.90 -3.58
C GLY A 131 -68.98 18.30 -2.90
N LEU A 132 -68.97 18.51 -1.59
CA LEU A 132 -70.07 19.07 -0.80
C LEU A 132 -70.40 20.51 -1.23
N ALA A 133 -69.40 21.36 -1.42
CA ALA A 133 -69.57 22.74 -1.88
C ALA A 133 -70.09 22.81 -3.34
N ALA A 134 -69.73 21.84 -4.19
CA ALA A 134 -70.21 21.73 -5.57
C ALA A 134 -71.63 21.12 -5.69
N GLY A 135 -72.28 20.75 -4.57
CA GLY A 135 -73.66 20.25 -4.57
C GLY A 135 -73.84 18.81 -5.09
N ASN A 136 -72.75 18.07 -5.27
CA ASN A 136 -72.80 16.67 -5.70
C ASN A 136 -73.24 15.77 -4.52
N LYS A 137 -74.55 15.56 -4.38
CA LYS A 137 -75.10 14.48 -3.56
C LYS A 137 -74.87 13.15 -4.28
N LEU A 138 -73.65 12.64 -4.24
CA LEU A 138 -73.41 11.24 -4.55
C LEU A 138 -74.18 10.44 -3.49
N LYS A 139 -75.25 9.77 -3.95
CA LYS A 139 -75.95 8.76 -3.17
C LYS A 139 -75.00 7.57 -3.01
N THR A 140 -74.11 7.64 -2.04
CA THR A 140 -73.38 6.47 -1.58
C THR A 140 -74.06 6.05 -0.28
N GLU A 141 -75.07 5.19 -0.43
CA GLU A 141 -75.71 4.47 0.67
C GLU A 141 -74.74 3.41 1.20
N GLU A 142 -73.65 3.82 1.85
CA GLU A 142 -72.84 2.97 2.73
C GLU A 142 -71.78 3.84 3.43
N MET A 143 -72.05 4.17 4.70
CA MET A 143 -71.20 4.90 5.65
C MET A 143 -70.83 6.36 5.28
N ASP A 144 -70.97 7.28 6.25
CA ASP A 144 -70.48 8.66 6.10
C ASP A 144 -68.96 8.61 5.86
N PRO A 145 -68.45 8.93 4.65
CA PRO A 145 -67.02 8.85 4.32
C PRO A 145 -66.17 9.78 5.19
N LEU A 146 -66.80 10.81 5.76
CA LEU A 146 -66.20 11.69 6.74
C LEU A 146 -65.82 10.94 8.03
N ARG A 147 -66.69 10.05 8.53
CA ARG A 147 -66.42 9.27 9.74
C ARG A 147 -65.27 8.29 9.54
N THR A 148 -65.15 7.70 8.35
CA THR A 148 -64.03 6.80 8.03
C THR A 148 -62.72 7.56 7.93
N ILE A 149 -62.70 8.77 7.34
CA ILE A 149 -61.51 9.62 7.27
C ILE A 149 -61.09 10.09 8.67
N GLU A 150 -62.05 10.49 9.52
CA GLU A 150 -61.80 10.86 10.91
C GLU A 150 -61.26 9.68 11.74
N SER A 151 -61.79 8.47 11.54
CA SER A 151 -61.28 7.26 12.20
C SER A 151 -59.82 6.98 11.80
N ILE A 152 -59.50 7.07 10.51
CA ILE A 152 -58.14 6.87 10.01
C ILE A 152 -57.19 7.94 10.56
N SER A 153 -57.61 9.21 10.63
CA SER A 153 -56.80 10.28 11.23
C SER A 153 -56.56 10.03 12.72
N ASN A 154 -57.60 9.65 13.47
CA ASN A 154 -57.49 9.34 14.90
C ASN A 154 -56.60 8.14 15.17
N GLU A 155 -56.67 7.09 14.34
CA GLU A 155 -55.79 5.92 14.42
C GLU A 155 -54.34 6.29 14.11
N VAL A 156 -54.08 7.06 13.05
CA VAL A 156 -52.74 7.54 12.69
C VAL A 156 -52.16 8.45 13.79
N ASP A 157 -52.96 9.33 14.36
CA ASP A 157 -52.56 10.20 15.48
C ASP A 157 -52.36 9.41 16.78
N SER A 158 -53.14 8.36 17.03
CA SER A 158 -52.93 7.44 18.16
C SER A 158 -51.63 6.66 18.04
N ILE A 159 -51.27 6.21 16.83
CA ILE A 159 -50.01 5.54 16.54
C ILE A 159 -48.84 6.52 16.70
N TYR A 160 -49.02 7.78 16.29
CA TYR A 160 -48.04 8.83 16.47
C TYR A 160 -47.82 9.18 17.95
N ALA A 161 -48.89 9.27 18.74
CA ALA A 161 -48.85 9.53 20.17
C ALA A 161 -48.30 8.34 20.99
N ALA A 162 -48.68 7.11 20.62
CA ALA A 162 -48.16 5.88 21.23
C ALA A 162 -46.65 5.75 21.00
N ARG A 163 -46.16 6.14 19.82
CA ARG A 163 -44.72 6.11 19.50
C ARG A 163 -43.94 7.24 20.20
N ARG A 164 -44.54 8.41 20.40
CA ARG A 164 -43.91 9.50 21.20
C ARG A 164 -44.02 9.29 22.72
N GLY A 165 -44.86 8.37 23.18
CA GLY A 165 -44.99 7.99 24.58
C GLY A 165 -45.83 8.99 25.37
N GLY A 166 -47.16 8.89 25.22
CA GLY A 166 -48.17 9.77 25.83
C GLY A 166 -48.01 10.06 27.32
N ILE A 167 -48.75 11.08 27.80
CA ILE A 167 -48.70 11.71 29.13
C ILE A 167 -48.69 10.65 30.24
N ARG A 168 -47.49 10.22 30.62
CA ARG A 168 -47.23 9.28 31.71
C ARG A 168 -46.57 10.08 32.82
N GLY A 169 -47.06 9.88 34.05
CA GLY A 169 -46.63 10.62 35.24
C GLY A 169 -45.11 10.60 35.45
N PRO A 170 -44.58 11.50 36.30
CA PRO A 170 -43.14 11.71 36.46
C PRO A 170 -42.36 10.43 36.85
N GLU A 171 -43.01 9.47 37.53
CA GLU A 171 -42.44 8.16 37.87
C GLU A 171 -42.15 7.30 36.63
N ALA A 172 -43.11 7.19 35.69
CA ALA A 172 -42.94 6.40 34.47
C ALA A 172 -41.96 7.03 33.47
N GLN A 173 -41.77 8.35 33.53
CA GLN A 173 -40.72 9.04 32.76
C GLN A 173 -39.33 8.74 33.32
N LEU A 174 -39.19 8.75 34.65
CA LEU A 174 -37.95 8.38 35.33
C LEU A 174 -37.58 6.92 35.02
N ASP A 175 -38.53 5.99 35.14
CA ASP A 175 -38.29 4.56 34.85
C ASP A 175 -37.82 4.33 33.41
N ARG A 176 -38.39 5.05 32.43
CA ARG A 176 -37.95 4.97 31.03
C ARG A 176 -36.54 5.51 30.85
N THR A 177 -36.16 6.60 31.53
CA THR A 177 -34.79 7.13 31.46
C THR A 177 -33.78 6.20 32.11
N VAL A 178 -34.15 5.56 33.22
CA VAL A 178 -33.32 4.55 33.90
C VAL A 178 -33.18 3.30 33.03
N GLN A 179 -34.24 2.84 32.36
CA GLN A 179 -34.18 1.73 31.40
C GLN A 179 -33.25 2.04 30.22
N LYS A 180 -33.36 3.24 29.64
CA LYS A 180 -32.44 3.69 28.58
C LYS A 180 -30.98 3.72 29.03
N PHE A 181 -30.73 4.10 30.28
CA PHE A 181 -29.37 4.07 30.85
C PHE A 181 -28.88 2.63 31.04
N LYS A 182 -29.74 1.71 31.50
CA LYS A 182 -29.40 0.28 31.66
C LYS A 182 -29.19 -0.44 30.33
N GLU A 183 -29.89 -0.06 29.28
CA GLU A 183 -29.76 -0.61 27.93
C GLU A 183 -28.58 -0.02 27.14
N TYR A 184 -27.92 1.02 27.66
CA TYR A 184 -26.79 1.65 27.00
C TYR A 184 -25.57 0.72 27.01
N LYS A 185 -25.05 0.40 25.82
CA LYS A 185 -23.80 -0.34 25.66
C LYS A 185 -22.62 0.65 25.62
N PRO A 186 -21.66 0.55 26.55
CA PRO A 186 -20.48 1.39 26.54
C PRO A 186 -19.64 1.19 25.26
N PHE A 187 -19.10 2.30 24.73
CA PHE A 187 -18.09 2.37 23.66
C PHE A 187 -18.47 1.92 22.24
N GLU A 188 -19.75 1.82 21.88
CA GLU A 188 -20.09 1.74 20.45
C GLU A 188 -19.75 3.07 19.74
N PRO A 189 -19.05 3.04 18.59
CA PRO A 189 -18.69 4.24 17.86
C PRO A 189 -19.96 4.96 17.43
N SER A 190 -20.19 6.16 17.98
CA SER A 190 -21.43 6.85 17.65
C SER A 190 -21.51 7.09 16.13
N PRO A 191 -22.68 6.86 15.52
CA PRO A 191 -22.86 7.02 14.07
C PRO A 191 -22.64 8.49 13.64
N LEU A 192 -22.78 9.43 14.57
CA LEU A 192 -22.56 10.85 14.33
C LEU A 192 -21.06 11.21 14.27
N ILE A 193 -20.25 10.66 15.18
CA ILE A 193 -18.80 10.93 15.20
C ILE A 193 -18.11 10.26 14.01
N THR A 194 -18.50 9.03 13.66
CA THR A 194 -17.96 8.33 12.49
C THR A 194 -18.28 9.05 11.17
N GLN A 195 -19.51 9.55 11.02
CA GLN A 195 -19.88 10.37 9.86
C GLN A 195 -19.17 11.73 9.83
N ALA A 196 -18.88 12.33 10.99
CA ALA A 196 -18.13 13.58 11.09
C ALA A 196 -16.66 13.40 10.72
N ILE A 197 -16.03 12.30 11.15
CA ILE A 197 -14.64 11.95 10.78
C ILE A 197 -14.54 11.68 9.27
N ALA A 198 -15.50 10.94 8.70
CA ALA A 198 -15.54 10.65 7.26
C ALA A 198 -15.72 11.91 6.39
N LYS A 199 -16.34 12.96 6.93
CA LYS A 199 -16.58 14.23 6.22
C LYS A 199 -15.55 15.31 6.55
N ALA A 200 -14.61 15.06 7.45
CA ALA A 200 -13.60 16.05 7.80
C ALA A 200 -12.59 16.24 6.65
N PRO A 201 -12.28 17.47 6.24
CA PRO A 201 -11.24 17.71 5.26
C PRO A 201 -9.87 17.28 5.83
N PRO A 202 -9.00 16.66 5.02
CA PRO A 202 -7.68 16.25 5.47
C PRO A 202 -6.87 17.48 5.90
N LEU A 203 -6.16 17.35 7.02
CA LEU A 203 -5.39 18.41 7.67
C LEU A 203 -4.54 19.22 6.65
N PRO A 204 -4.50 20.55 6.74
CA PRO A 204 -3.91 21.44 5.73
C PRO A 204 -2.41 21.19 5.44
N GLY A 205 -1.67 20.53 6.33
CA GLY A 205 -0.28 20.12 6.08
C GLY A 205 -0.11 18.95 5.10
N THR A 206 -1.14 18.12 4.94
CA THR A 206 -1.05 16.89 4.11
C THR A 206 -1.22 17.13 2.61
N GLN A 207 -1.87 18.23 2.21
CA GLN A 207 -2.11 18.55 0.80
C GLN A 207 -0.85 19.11 0.12
N ILE A 208 -0.08 19.95 0.82
CA ILE A 208 1.18 20.50 0.32
C ILE A 208 2.22 19.39 0.15
N GLN A 209 2.23 18.41 1.06
CA GLN A 209 3.09 17.24 0.97
C GLN A 209 2.71 16.33 -0.21
N LYS A 210 1.41 16.10 -0.47
CA LYS A 210 0.97 15.30 -1.61
C LYS A 210 1.38 15.90 -2.96
N GLY A 211 1.17 17.20 -3.17
CA GLY A 211 1.57 17.84 -4.42
C GLY A 211 3.08 17.83 -4.67
N GLN A 212 3.89 17.97 -3.61
CA GLN A 212 5.34 17.83 -3.69
C GLN A 212 5.77 16.40 -4.00
N LEU A 213 5.14 15.40 -3.36
CA LEU A 213 5.38 13.98 -3.62
C LEU A 213 5.00 13.60 -5.05
N ASP A 214 3.85 14.05 -5.54
CA ASP A 214 3.41 13.80 -6.91
C ASP A 214 4.40 14.40 -7.92
N HIS A 215 4.96 15.58 -7.62
CA HIS A 215 5.99 16.17 -8.46
C HIS A 215 7.29 15.35 -8.45
N VAL A 216 7.78 14.93 -7.28
CA VAL A 216 8.97 14.07 -7.17
C VAL A 216 8.76 12.72 -7.86
N LEU A 217 7.57 12.12 -7.72
CA LEU A 217 7.22 10.87 -8.41
C LEU A 217 7.17 11.05 -9.93
N SER A 218 6.63 12.18 -10.42
CA SER A 218 6.65 12.49 -11.85
C SER A 218 8.08 12.64 -12.37
N GLN A 219 8.95 13.36 -11.65
CA GLN A 219 10.35 13.51 -12.00
C GLN A 219 11.09 12.16 -11.99
N ALA A 220 10.86 11.34 -10.96
CA ALA A 220 11.44 9.99 -10.87
C ALA A 220 10.99 9.12 -12.05
N SER A 221 9.72 9.19 -12.45
CA SER A 221 9.21 8.47 -13.63
C SER A 221 9.84 8.95 -14.94
N ASP A 222 10.19 10.23 -15.06
CA ASP A 222 10.84 10.77 -16.24
C ASP A 222 12.33 10.40 -16.28
N PHE A 223 13.00 10.34 -15.14
CA PHE A 223 14.35 9.78 -15.06
C PHE A 223 14.37 8.29 -15.38
N ASP A 224 13.40 7.51 -14.89
CA ASP A 224 13.26 6.09 -15.20
C ASP A 224 13.04 5.84 -16.70
N LYS A 225 12.17 6.63 -17.36
CA LYS A 225 12.01 6.59 -18.83
C LYS A 225 13.32 6.88 -19.56
N ARG A 226 14.08 7.89 -19.13
CA ARG A 226 15.38 8.21 -19.76
C ARG A 226 16.41 7.11 -19.52
N ILE A 227 16.43 6.50 -18.33
CA ILE A 227 17.31 5.37 -18.01
C ILE A 227 16.94 4.17 -18.88
N THR A 228 15.66 3.81 -18.98
CA THR A 228 15.22 2.71 -19.83
C THR A 228 15.50 2.98 -21.33
N GLU A 229 15.36 4.22 -21.81
CA GLU A 229 15.79 4.60 -23.16
C GLU A 229 17.31 4.41 -23.37
N LEU A 230 18.13 4.78 -22.38
CA LEU A 230 19.58 4.56 -22.41
C LEU A 230 19.93 3.07 -22.33
N GLU A 231 19.29 2.30 -21.46
CA GLU A 231 19.44 0.84 -21.35
C GLU A 231 19.09 0.15 -22.65
N ASN A 232 17.97 0.53 -23.29
CA ASN A 232 17.57 0.03 -24.59
C ASN A 232 18.60 0.37 -25.68
N SER A 233 19.17 1.59 -25.65
CA SER A 233 20.21 2.01 -26.60
C SER A 233 21.53 1.25 -26.43
N LEU A 234 21.85 0.88 -25.18
CA LEU A 234 23.03 0.10 -24.82
C LEU A 234 22.78 -1.41 -24.94
N GLY A 235 21.52 -1.83 -25.17
CA GLY A 235 21.11 -3.23 -25.23
C GLY A 235 21.15 -3.95 -23.89
N LEU A 236 21.22 -3.21 -22.76
CA LEU A 236 21.27 -3.75 -21.40
C LEU A 236 19.87 -4.25 -20.99
N ASN A 237 19.54 -5.47 -21.42
CA ASN A 237 18.41 -6.22 -20.90
C ASN A 237 18.84 -7.07 -19.70
N GLY A 238 17.90 -7.58 -18.90
CA GLY A 238 18.20 -8.35 -17.68
C GLY A 238 19.16 -9.55 -17.84
N ASN A 239 19.38 -10.03 -19.08
CA ASN A 239 20.33 -11.10 -19.43
C ASN A 239 21.73 -10.60 -19.85
N THR A 240 21.90 -9.30 -20.02
CA THR A 240 23.14 -8.62 -20.44
C THR A 240 23.64 -7.63 -19.37
N MET A 241 22.95 -7.60 -18.22
CA MET A 241 23.31 -6.76 -17.08
C MET A 241 24.66 -7.27 -16.53
N PRO A 242 25.69 -6.41 -16.41
CA PRO A 242 27.05 -6.83 -16.07
C PRO A 242 27.17 -7.51 -14.69
N ASP A 243 26.20 -7.33 -13.80
CA ASP A 243 26.18 -7.90 -12.44
C ASP A 243 25.39 -9.23 -12.33
N ILE A 244 24.58 -9.61 -13.34
CA ILE A 244 23.61 -10.73 -13.24
C ILE A 244 23.92 -11.86 -14.23
N SER A 245 24.58 -11.57 -15.36
CA SER A 245 24.86 -12.56 -16.39
C SER A 245 26.34 -12.94 -16.49
N PRO A 246 26.69 -14.23 -16.69
CA PRO A 246 28.07 -14.66 -16.93
C PRO A 246 28.64 -14.15 -18.27
N GLU A 247 27.78 -13.73 -19.21
CA GLU A 247 28.16 -12.95 -20.41
C GLU A 247 27.89 -11.45 -20.17
N SER A 248 28.57 -10.86 -19.19
CA SER A 248 28.54 -9.42 -18.97
C SER A 248 28.87 -8.69 -20.28
N THR A 249 28.09 -7.68 -20.68
CA THR A 249 28.51 -6.80 -21.77
C THR A 249 29.89 -6.26 -21.45
N PHE A 250 30.88 -6.60 -22.28
CA PHE A 250 32.21 -6.04 -22.16
C PHE A 250 32.12 -4.51 -22.13
N PRO A 251 33.00 -3.81 -21.40
CA PRO A 251 32.92 -2.36 -21.29
C PRO A 251 32.88 -1.73 -22.68
N VAL A 252 31.79 -1.03 -23.01
CA VAL A 252 31.59 -0.46 -24.37
C VAL A 252 32.79 0.39 -24.78
N PHE A 253 33.38 1.12 -23.83
CA PHE A 253 34.58 1.90 -24.06
C PHE A 253 35.82 1.05 -24.41
N THR A 254 36.05 -0.08 -23.74
CA THR A 254 37.21 -0.93 -24.05
C THR A 254 37.03 -1.65 -25.37
N GLN A 255 35.82 -2.10 -25.69
CA GLN A 255 35.50 -2.66 -27.00
C GLN A 255 35.65 -1.61 -28.10
N LEU A 256 35.11 -0.41 -27.93
CA LEU A 256 35.23 0.66 -28.91
C LEU A 256 36.70 1.08 -29.11
N LYS A 257 37.48 1.16 -28.03
CA LYS A 257 38.93 1.38 -28.10
C LYS A 257 39.65 0.23 -28.81
N SER A 258 39.26 -1.02 -28.57
CA SER A 258 39.83 -2.17 -29.29
C SER A 258 39.45 -2.12 -30.78
N PHE A 259 38.21 -1.75 -31.11
CA PHE A 259 37.77 -1.59 -32.50
C PHE A 259 38.50 -0.44 -33.17
N GLU A 260 38.68 0.69 -32.49
CA GLU A 260 39.48 1.81 -32.94
C GLU A 260 40.94 1.39 -33.19
N GLN A 261 41.54 0.62 -32.28
CA GLN A 261 42.88 0.06 -32.46
C GLN A 261 42.93 -0.90 -33.66
N THR A 262 41.94 -1.78 -33.83
CA THR A 262 41.89 -2.69 -34.98
C THR A 262 41.63 -1.95 -36.30
N LEU A 263 40.84 -0.88 -36.30
CA LEU A 263 40.61 -0.01 -37.45
C LEU A 263 41.86 0.80 -37.79
N SER A 264 42.60 1.26 -36.78
CA SER A 264 43.89 1.92 -36.94
C SER A 264 44.92 0.96 -37.54
N ILE A 265 44.98 -0.28 -37.04
CA ILE A 265 45.85 -1.34 -37.57
C ILE A 265 45.44 -1.69 -39.01
N LEU A 266 44.14 -1.79 -39.31
CA LEU A 266 43.67 -2.05 -40.67
C LEU A 266 43.98 -0.87 -41.62
N GLY A 267 43.88 0.36 -41.11
CA GLY A 267 44.30 1.58 -41.79
C GLY A 267 45.80 1.60 -42.08
N GLU A 268 46.64 1.24 -41.12
CA GLU A 268 48.10 1.14 -41.28
C GLU A 268 48.53 -0.05 -42.14
N ALA A 269 47.84 -1.19 -42.04
CA ALA A 269 48.06 -2.36 -42.87
C ALA A 269 47.74 -2.08 -44.34
N SER A 270 46.72 -1.25 -44.60
CA SER A 270 46.42 -0.76 -45.96
C SER A 270 47.53 0.15 -46.54
N ALA A 271 48.42 0.67 -45.69
CA ALA A 271 49.50 1.57 -46.05
C ALA A 271 50.91 0.93 -46.07
N ASN A 272 51.04 -0.41 -46.12
CA ASN A 272 52.31 -1.18 -46.24
C ASN A 272 53.42 -0.86 -45.20
N ASN A 273 53.20 0.04 -44.24
CA ASN A 273 54.20 0.51 -43.27
C ASN A 273 54.34 -0.41 -42.04
N LEU A 274 53.39 -1.32 -41.86
CA LEU A 274 53.29 -2.19 -40.68
C LEU A 274 54.39 -3.26 -40.67
N GLU A 275 54.71 -3.84 -41.82
CA GLU A 275 55.79 -4.82 -41.96
C GLU A 275 57.17 -4.21 -41.64
N GLY A 276 57.39 -2.95 -42.05
CA GLY A 276 58.61 -2.21 -41.71
C GLY A 276 58.70 -1.91 -40.21
N SER A 277 57.61 -1.43 -39.61
CA SER A 277 57.56 -1.16 -38.16
C SER A 277 57.73 -2.43 -37.32
N ILE A 278 57.12 -3.56 -37.70
CA ILE A 278 57.31 -4.86 -37.03
C ILE A 278 58.77 -5.29 -37.06
N GLN A 279 59.45 -5.13 -38.20
CA GLN A 279 60.86 -5.48 -38.32
C GLN A 279 61.74 -4.57 -37.46
N HIS A 280 61.41 -3.28 -37.37
CA HIS A 280 62.08 -2.34 -36.47
C HIS A 280 61.84 -2.68 -34.99
N ILE A 281 60.61 -3.04 -34.61
CA ILE A 281 60.28 -3.48 -33.25
C ILE A 281 61.06 -4.76 -32.90
N LYS A 282 61.08 -5.76 -33.78
CA LYS A 282 61.86 -6.99 -33.59
C LYS A 282 63.35 -6.73 -33.43
N LYS A 283 63.88 -5.75 -34.16
CA LYS A 283 65.27 -5.33 -34.04
C LYS A 283 65.53 -4.64 -32.69
N LEU A 284 64.66 -3.73 -32.29
CA LEU A 284 64.76 -3.04 -30.99
C LEU A 284 64.58 -3.99 -29.80
N THR A 285 63.74 -5.02 -29.91
CA THR A 285 63.62 -6.05 -28.85
C THR A 285 64.90 -6.88 -28.75
N ALA A 286 65.50 -7.26 -29.88
CA ALA A 286 66.77 -7.98 -29.87
C ALA A 286 67.91 -7.12 -29.28
N GLU A 287 67.96 -5.83 -29.63
CA GLU A 287 68.93 -4.88 -29.05
C GLU A 287 68.69 -4.67 -27.55
N ALA A 288 67.43 -4.62 -27.08
CA ALA A 288 67.10 -4.50 -25.66
C ALA A 288 67.44 -5.78 -24.87
N GLU A 289 67.22 -6.96 -25.43
CA GLU A 289 67.65 -8.24 -24.83
C GLU A 289 69.18 -8.33 -24.74
N GLN A 290 69.88 -7.85 -25.76
CA GLN A 290 71.34 -7.78 -25.73
C GLN A 290 71.86 -6.80 -24.67
N LEU A 291 71.22 -5.64 -24.51
CA LEU A 291 71.53 -4.70 -23.43
C LEU A 291 71.22 -5.28 -22.05
N LYS A 292 70.12 -6.01 -21.90
CA LYS A 292 69.79 -6.70 -20.65
C LYS A 292 70.82 -7.78 -20.31
N ALA A 293 71.20 -8.61 -21.26
CA ALA A 293 72.26 -9.61 -21.09
C ALA A 293 73.59 -8.94 -20.70
N SER A 294 73.96 -7.84 -21.36
CA SER A 294 75.18 -7.08 -21.02
C SER A 294 75.13 -6.47 -19.61
N ARG A 295 73.94 -6.08 -19.13
CA ARG A 295 73.73 -5.51 -17.79
C ARG A 295 73.73 -6.59 -16.72
N GLU A 296 73.16 -7.76 -17.00
CA GLU A 296 73.21 -8.93 -16.11
C GLU A 296 74.64 -9.48 -16.00
N ASP A 297 75.38 -9.52 -17.11
CA ASP A 297 76.80 -9.90 -17.11
C ASP A 297 77.65 -8.85 -16.39
N ALA A 298 77.37 -7.55 -16.54
CA ALA A 298 78.02 -6.49 -15.76
C ALA A 298 77.71 -6.57 -14.26
N ALA A 299 76.48 -6.94 -13.87
CA ALA A 299 76.10 -7.17 -12.48
C ALA A 299 76.78 -8.41 -11.89
N ARG A 300 76.96 -9.49 -12.67
CA ARG A 300 77.64 -10.73 -12.25
C ARG A 300 79.15 -10.60 -12.17
N THR A 301 79.76 -9.73 -12.97
CA THR A 301 81.21 -9.53 -13.03
C THR A 301 81.75 -8.51 -12.02
N GLY A 302 80.88 -7.87 -11.23
CA GLY A 302 81.25 -7.14 -10.02
C GLY A 302 82.00 -5.83 -10.27
N SER A 303 81.27 -4.71 -10.20
CA SER A 303 81.85 -3.43 -9.81
C SER A 303 81.36 -3.10 -8.39
N ALA A 304 82.16 -3.55 -7.42
CA ALA A 304 82.03 -3.16 -6.03
C ALA A 304 82.25 -1.65 -5.89
N SER A 305 81.16 -0.90 -5.82
CA SER A 305 81.13 0.32 -5.02
C SER A 305 80.40 -0.02 -3.73
N TYR A 306 81.11 0.10 -2.61
CA TYR A 306 80.60 -0.06 -1.25
C TYR A 306 79.27 0.68 -1.06
N ASP A 307 78.17 -0.06 -0.96
CA ASP A 307 77.00 0.37 -0.21
C ASP A 307 76.22 -0.87 0.27
N ASP A 308 75.89 -0.88 1.56
CA ASP A 308 75.22 -1.96 2.31
C ASP A 308 73.75 -2.18 1.89
N ASP A 309 73.34 -1.60 0.76
CA ASP A 309 71.96 -1.57 0.26
C ASP A 309 71.63 -2.71 -0.72
N GLU A 310 72.62 -3.44 -1.27
CA GLU A 310 72.39 -4.47 -2.30
C GLU A 310 71.62 -5.71 -1.80
N ALA A 311 71.81 -6.11 -0.53
CA ALA A 311 71.06 -7.22 0.07
C ALA A 311 69.60 -6.86 0.39
N ALA A 312 69.24 -5.57 0.38
CA ALA A 312 67.88 -5.09 0.62
C ALA A 312 67.02 -5.02 -0.66
N TYR A 313 67.62 -5.10 -1.86
CA TYR A 313 66.87 -5.14 -3.12
C TYR A 313 65.94 -6.34 -3.26
N PRO A 314 66.35 -7.61 -3.02
CA PRO A 314 65.44 -8.74 -3.20
C PRO A 314 64.25 -8.72 -2.22
N ASP A 315 64.46 -8.26 -0.98
CA ASP A 315 63.39 -8.10 0.01
C ASP A 315 62.46 -6.92 -0.32
N ARG A 316 63.01 -5.80 -0.84
CA ARG A 316 62.22 -4.67 -1.32
C ARG A 316 61.45 -5.05 -2.58
N GLU A 317 62.05 -5.81 -3.51
CA GLU A 317 61.41 -6.33 -4.72
C GLU A 317 60.31 -7.34 -4.37
N ALA A 318 60.52 -8.24 -3.42
CA ALA A 318 59.48 -9.15 -2.94
C ALA A 318 58.30 -8.37 -2.32
N LYS A 319 58.57 -7.33 -1.53
CA LYS A 319 57.54 -6.43 -0.97
C LYS A 319 56.83 -5.61 -2.05
N ILE A 320 57.56 -5.09 -3.03
CA ILE A 320 57.00 -4.35 -4.17
C ILE A 320 56.14 -5.27 -5.03
N ASN A 321 56.58 -6.50 -5.31
CA ASN A 321 55.81 -7.49 -6.04
C ASN A 321 54.56 -7.93 -5.27
N ALA A 322 54.64 -8.02 -3.93
CA ALA A 322 53.47 -8.26 -3.10
C ALA A 322 52.46 -7.09 -3.15
N LEU A 323 52.94 -5.84 -3.12
CA LEU A 323 52.10 -4.63 -3.29
C LEU A 323 51.53 -4.52 -4.71
N TYR A 324 52.31 -4.90 -5.72
CA TYR A 324 51.85 -4.96 -7.10
C TYR A 324 50.80 -6.07 -7.29
N GLY A 325 50.86 -7.14 -6.49
CA GLY A 325 49.84 -8.17 -6.43
C GLY A 325 48.52 -7.70 -5.79
N THR A 326 48.57 -6.78 -4.82
CA THR A 326 47.35 -6.20 -4.20
C THR A 326 46.78 -5.01 -4.98
N LEU A 327 47.58 -4.37 -5.83
CA LEU A 327 47.18 -3.22 -6.62
C LEU A 327 45.98 -3.51 -7.55
N PRO A 328 45.91 -4.63 -8.29
CA PRO A 328 44.72 -4.97 -9.09
C PRO A 328 43.43 -5.10 -8.27
N ALA A 329 43.51 -5.55 -7.02
CA ALA A 329 42.33 -5.61 -6.15
C ALA A 329 41.91 -4.20 -5.71
N ILE A 330 42.87 -3.34 -5.38
CA ILE A 330 42.60 -1.93 -5.01
C ILE A 330 42.07 -1.14 -6.22
N ASP A 331 42.63 -1.36 -7.41
CA ASP A 331 42.21 -0.68 -8.64
C ASP A 331 40.77 -1.02 -9.04
N LYS A 332 40.33 -2.26 -8.76
CA LYS A 332 38.93 -2.68 -8.90
C LYS A 332 38.01 -2.05 -7.85
N LEU A 333 38.47 -1.89 -6.61
CA LEU A 333 37.66 -1.35 -5.51
C LEU A 333 37.57 0.19 -5.52
N SER A 334 38.62 0.86 -6.01
CA SER A 334 38.71 2.32 -6.12
C SER A 334 37.49 2.99 -6.79
N PRO A 335 37.02 2.55 -7.97
CA PRO A 335 35.84 3.14 -8.62
C PRO A 335 34.51 2.85 -7.91
N ILE A 336 34.45 1.82 -7.06
CA ILE A 336 33.23 1.42 -6.34
C ILE A 336 33.04 2.26 -5.06
N LEU A 337 34.14 2.73 -4.45
CA LEU A 337 34.10 3.51 -3.21
C LEU A 337 33.22 4.78 -3.29
N PRO A 338 33.30 5.63 -4.33
CA PRO A 338 32.43 6.80 -4.45
C PRO A 338 30.94 6.43 -4.49
N ILE A 339 30.58 5.39 -5.26
CA ILE A 339 29.19 4.92 -5.39
C ILE A 339 28.67 4.39 -4.05
N MET A 340 29.49 3.63 -3.33
CA MET A 340 29.14 3.13 -2.01
C MET A 340 28.99 4.27 -0.99
N LEU A 341 29.82 5.32 -1.08
CA LEU A 341 29.71 6.50 -0.22
C LEU A 341 28.42 7.29 -0.52
N GLU A 342 28.06 7.46 -1.79
CA GLU A 342 26.79 8.07 -2.18
C GLU A 342 25.59 7.24 -1.71
N ARG A 343 25.65 5.91 -1.84
CA ARG A 343 24.63 5.00 -1.29
C ARG A 343 24.55 5.11 0.23
N LEU A 344 25.68 5.16 0.95
CA LEU A 344 25.68 5.35 2.40
C LEU A 344 25.16 6.74 2.79
N ARG A 345 25.38 7.78 1.98
CA ARG A 345 24.84 9.11 2.23
C ARG A 345 23.33 9.16 2.07
N THR A 346 22.77 8.50 1.06
CA THR A 346 21.31 8.36 0.90
C THR A 346 20.71 7.48 2.01
N LEU A 347 21.35 6.37 2.33
CA LEU A 347 20.97 5.46 3.41
C LEU A 347 21.07 6.12 4.80
N ARG A 348 22.02 7.05 5.01
CA ARG A 348 22.14 7.82 6.25
C ARG A 348 20.85 8.56 6.57
N LEU A 349 20.20 9.17 5.57
CA LEU A 349 18.92 9.87 5.77
C LEU A 349 17.86 8.89 6.28
N ILE A 350 17.77 7.71 5.64
CA ILE A 350 16.84 6.65 6.03
C ILE A 350 17.14 6.17 7.45
N HIS A 351 18.39 5.88 7.79
CA HIS A 351 18.77 5.47 9.15
C HIS A 351 18.47 6.54 10.20
N THR A 352 18.73 7.83 9.90
CA THR A 352 18.38 8.90 10.83
C THR A 352 16.87 9.03 10.99
N SER A 353 16.10 8.87 9.91
CA SER A 353 14.63 8.89 9.98
C SER A 353 14.06 7.67 10.71
N ALA A 354 14.69 6.49 10.56
CA ALA A 354 14.31 5.28 11.26
C ALA A 354 14.58 5.42 12.76
N TRP A 355 15.73 5.98 13.13
CA TRP A 355 16.04 6.29 14.53
C TRP A 355 15.07 7.32 15.14
N GLN A 356 14.72 8.38 14.41
CA GLN A 356 13.71 9.34 14.86
C GLN A 356 12.32 8.71 15.00
N ALA A 357 11.96 7.79 14.08
CA ALA A 357 10.70 7.07 14.16
C ALA A 357 10.65 6.13 15.38
N ASP A 358 11.77 5.50 15.72
CA ASP A 358 11.94 4.68 16.93
C ASP A 358 11.71 5.52 18.19
N GLU A 359 12.34 6.70 18.28
CA GLU A 359 12.16 7.64 19.40
C GLU A 359 10.69 8.11 19.53
N VAL A 360 10.04 8.43 18.40
CA VAL A 360 8.62 8.82 18.39
C VAL A 360 7.71 7.64 18.77
N LEU A 361 8.08 6.41 18.41
CA LEU A 361 7.34 5.21 18.76
C LEU A 361 7.45 4.90 20.25
N ASP A 362 8.64 5.03 20.83
CA ASP A 362 8.85 4.93 22.28
C ASP A 362 8.05 6.01 23.04
N GLU A 363 8.03 7.25 22.55
CA GLU A 363 7.23 8.32 23.15
C GLU A 363 5.72 8.04 23.03
N LEU A 364 5.29 7.46 21.90
CA LEU A 364 3.91 7.07 21.68
C LEU A 364 3.51 5.90 22.60
N GLU A 365 4.36 4.89 22.77
CA GLU A 365 4.14 3.79 23.69
C GLU A 365 3.99 4.32 25.13
N LEU A 366 4.87 5.24 25.55
CA LEU A 366 4.78 5.89 26.85
C LEU A 366 3.47 6.68 27.00
N ARG A 367 3.02 7.40 25.96
CA ARG A 367 1.73 8.12 25.97
C ARG A 367 0.55 7.15 26.03
N GLN A 368 0.57 6.05 25.28
CA GLN A 368 -0.47 5.02 25.31
C GLN A 368 -0.57 4.38 26.69
N SER A 369 0.56 4.01 27.30
CA SER A 369 0.62 3.51 28.68
C SER A 369 0.02 4.52 29.68
N LYS A 370 0.32 5.81 29.55
CA LYS A 370 -0.30 6.86 30.39
C LYS A 370 -1.81 6.97 30.16
N GLN A 371 -2.25 6.94 28.90
CA GLN A 371 -3.67 6.98 28.55
C GLN A 371 -4.43 5.76 29.08
N GLU A 372 -3.85 4.56 29.01
CA GLU A 372 -4.43 3.35 29.61
C GLU A 372 -4.60 3.51 31.13
N ASN A 373 -3.60 4.06 31.81
CA ASN A 373 -3.69 4.36 33.24
C ASN A 373 -4.77 5.42 33.55
N GLU A 374 -4.89 6.45 32.72
CA GLU A 374 -5.96 7.46 32.84
C GLU A 374 -7.34 6.87 32.58
N ILE A 375 -7.49 6.01 31.56
CA ILE A 375 -8.74 5.28 31.27
C ILE A 375 -9.12 4.37 32.45
N MET A 376 -8.15 3.66 33.04
CA MET A 376 -8.39 2.86 34.24
C MET A 376 -8.84 3.74 35.42
N ASN A 377 -8.27 4.94 35.58
CA ASN A 377 -8.71 5.89 36.59
C ASN A 377 -10.14 6.40 36.31
N TRP A 378 -10.46 6.71 35.05
CA TRP A 378 -11.80 7.11 34.64
C TRP A 378 -12.81 5.99 34.84
N GLN A 379 -12.44 4.74 34.57
CA GLN A 379 -13.30 3.58 34.84
C GLN A 379 -13.61 3.46 36.32
N ARG A 380 -12.61 3.58 37.21
CA ARG A 380 -12.85 3.60 38.67
C ARG A 380 -13.73 4.77 39.10
N GLN A 381 -13.49 5.96 38.55
CA GLN A 381 -14.30 7.14 38.86
C GLN A 381 -15.74 7.00 38.35
N LEU A 382 -15.94 6.40 37.18
CA LEU A 382 -17.26 6.10 36.63
C LEU A 382 -17.98 5.04 37.46
N GLU A 383 -17.30 3.99 37.94
CA GLU A 383 -17.90 3.00 38.85
C GLU A 383 -18.35 3.65 40.17
N ILE A 384 -17.54 4.56 40.72
CA ILE A 384 -17.91 5.35 41.91
C ILE A 384 -19.11 6.24 41.60
N MET A 385 -19.12 6.91 40.44
CA MET A 385 -20.23 7.76 40.02
C MET A 385 -21.50 6.95 39.77
N GLU A 386 -21.40 5.75 39.20
CA GLU A 386 -22.51 4.82 39.00
C GLU A 386 -23.10 4.39 40.34
N LYS A 387 -22.27 3.96 41.30
CA LYS A 387 -22.73 3.62 42.65
C LYS A 387 -23.42 4.82 43.33
N ARG A 388 -22.85 6.02 43.20
CA ARG A 388 -23.48 7.26 43.72
C ARG A 388 -24.79 7.58 43.00
N MET A 389 -24.89 7.34 41.70
CA MET A 389 -26.09 7.57 40.93
C MET A 389 -27.18 6.55 41.30
N GLN A 390 -26.83 5.28 41.49
CA GLN A 390 -27.76 4.26 41.98
C GLN A 390 -28.33 4.65 43.35
N GLN A 391 -27.46 5.04 44.30
CA GLN A 391 -27.88 5.56 45.61
C GLN A 391 -28.78 6.80 45.47
N ALA A 392 -28.43 7.74 44.59
CA ALA A 392 -29.24 8.92 44.34
C ALA A 392 -30.61 8.57 43.73
N THR A 393 -30.67 7.59 42.82
CA THR A 393 -31.94 7.12 42.23
C THR A 393 -32.82 6.41 43.24
N GLU A 394 -32.25 5.61 44.15
CA GLU A 394 -33.00 4.97 45.24
C GLU A 394 -33.60 6.01 46.18
N VAL A 395 -32.81 7.00 46.59
CA VAL A 395 -33.28 8.13 47.40
C VAL A 395 -34.35 8.93 46.64
N MET A 396 -34.16 9.20 45.35
CA MET A 396 -35.14 9.91 44.52
C MET A 396 -36.44 9.11 44.37
N HIS A 397 -36.37 7.80 44.21
CA HIS A 397 -37.55 6.94 44.15
C HIS A 397 -38.28 6.88 45.50
N GLY A 398 -37.53 6.85 46.61
CA GLY A 398 -38.08 7.01 47.96
C GLY A 398 -38.81 8.34 48.13
N ASN A 399 -38.18 9.45 47.72
CA ASN A 399 -38.78 10.79 47.76
C ASN A 399 -39.99 10.92 46.81
N MET A 400 -39.95 10.30 45.63
CA MET A 400 -41.09 10.30 44.71
C MET A 400 -42.27 9.52 45.30
N LYS A 401 -42.01 8.40 45.99
CA LYS A 401 -43.04 7.64 46.70
C LYS A 401 -43.68 8.45 47.82
N THR A 402 -42.88 9.14 48.64
CA THR A 402 -43.42 9.98 49.72
C THR A 402 -44.24 11.15 49.16
N ILE A 403 -43.73 11.84 48.13
CA ILE A 403 -44.49 12.88 47.43
C ILE A 403 -45.77 12.30 46.81
N GLY A 404 -45.71 11.11 46.21
CA GLY A 404 -46.87 10.42 45.64
C GLY A 404 -47.91 10.06 46.70
N THR A 405 -47.50 9.62 47.89
CA THR A 405 -48.43 9.39 49.01
C THR A 405 -49.01 10.70 49.54
N ASP A 406 -48.21 11.77 49.59
CA ASP A 406 -48.68 13.08 50.02
C ASP A 406 -49.69 13.66 49.03
N VAL A 407 -49.42 13.57 47.72
CA VAL A 407 -50.36 13.98 46.66
C VAL A 407 -51.65 13.17 46.74
N LYS A 408 -51.59 11.85 46.91
CA LYS A 408 -52.80 11.02 47.11
C LYS A 408 -53.58 11.42 48.37
N ASN A 409 -52.89 11.75 49.46
CA ASN A 409 -53.53 12.24 50.69
C ASN A 409 -54.18 13.62 50.46
N PHE A 410 -53.57 14.50 49.66
CA PHE A 410 -54.14 15.77 49.25
C PHE A 410 -55.34 15.58 48.32
N GLU A 411 -55.26 14.68 47.33
CA GLU A 411 -56.37 14.32 46.45
C GLU A 411 -57.54 13.76 47.26
N ALA A 412 -57.31 12.82 48.17
CA ALA A 412 -58.34 12.28 49.05
C ALA A 412 -58.98 13.36 49.96
N ARG A 413 -58.20 14.36 50.40
CA ARG A 413 -58.73 15.53 51.13
C ARG A 413 -59.58 16.43 50.24
N VAL A 414 -59.15 16.68 49.01
CA VAL A 414 -59.90 17.49 48.04
C VAL A 414 -61.19 16.78 47.62
N GLU A 415 -61.15 15.47 47.40
CA GLU A 415 -62.35 14.67 47.11
C GLU A 415 -63.35 14.66 48.26
N LYS A 416 -62.87 14.57 49.52
CA LYS A 416 -63.75 14.71 50.69
C LYS A 416 -64.43 16.08 50.73
N LEU A 417 -63.69 17.15 50.47
CA LEU A 417 -64.25 18.51 50.42
C LEU A 417 -65.24 18.69 49.26
N LEU A 418 -64.97 18.10 48.09
CA LEU A 418 -65.89 18.11 46.95
C LEU A 418 -67.17 17.32 47.24
N ASN A 419 -67.06 16.17 47.90
CA ASN A 419 -68.23 15.36 48.28
C ASN A 419 -69.06 16.02 49.38
N GLU A 420 -68.43 16.70 50.34
CA GLU A 420 -69.13 17.51 51.35
C GLU A 420 -69.88 18.70 50.72
N GLN A 421 -69.36 19.29 49.64
CA GLN A 421 -70.04 20.34 48.89
C GLN A 421 -71.20 19.84 48.00
N GLN A 422 -71.22 18.56 47.62
CA GLN A 422 -72.33 17.96 46.86
C GLN A 422 -73.45 17.40 47.75
N ALA A 423 -73.20 17.21 49.05
CA ALA A 423 -74.17 16.74 50.04
C ALA A 423 -74.92 17.86 50.78
N GLN A 424 -74.56 19.13 50.52
CA GLN A 424 -75.32 20.34 50.87
C GLN A 424 -76.09 20.82 49.65
#